data_AF-A0A969S6X0-F1
#
_entry.id   AF-A0A969S6X0-F1
#
_cell.length_a   1.000
_cell.length_b   1.000
_cell.length_c   1.000
_cell.angle_alpha   90.00
_cell.angle_beta   90.00
_cell.angle_gamma   90.00
#
_symmetry.space_group_name_H-M   'P 1'
#
loop_
_entity.id
_entity.type
_entity.pdbx_description
1 polymer ?
#
loop_
_entity_poly.entity_id
_entity_poly.type
_entity_poly.pdbx_seq_one_letter_code
_entity_poly.pdbx_strand_id
1 'polypeptide(L)'
;MGGHPRPALAAFSLALHHRNSVTGLLIQATCRFYAALCLLAICDGAPTTQRQALLAKVAQIQARFRTWSRQAPANFELYTALIEAERSRILGHWDAAEADYNRAIALARTQGHGPVLALAHELAARSYRQQHRLQRAAAALKQAHRAYQDWGAEAKAEALAADYPEILRPGLSGVARPQREAIALVPSPLDGNLSPLLRACQRLIPLTTDREALTLAILQGVAELVPADRMLLLTPELSPESGQVTTLQWRVQIKGQRQSQQSLWVKRSPQNDPRPAKTLAQLPPIFATAFRQGMAVSGPRQTAQLHPNPYLSSPHLFCLRLGLPSNPMALLYVESAVALAPPQQQQFELLGQQAAIALSHARTQDVLTQALDQHTEAMYQEVAERHLTEQQLAQQLERAQIIATVTQKIRASLDPGTLLQAAAATIGSAFQSSRCVIHRHRAGETGTLPLVAEYLAPGCVSLQNYPLPIKRNPYAQATLEQEGVVALNNIYSHAMENPARVFFLHTQTKSLLAIKTCHQGNTNGILALHQCDRFRQWSADEIDLFCALADPVGVGHAQVQQLEAEQQQRQALEAAKAKIEKL
;
A
#
# COMPACT_ATOMS: atom_id res chain seq x y z
N MET A 1 6.69 -3.02 -3.61
CA MET A 1 6.80 -4.34 -4.27
C MET A 1 7.86 -4.27 -5.37
N GLY A 2 9.06 -4.82 -5.14
CA GLY A 2 10.21 -4.73 -6.06
C GLY A 2 10.16 -5.69 -7.25
N GLY A 3 9.16 -5.55 -8.13
CA GLY A 3 9.16 -6.18 -9.47
C GLY A 3 9.11 -7.72 -9.55
N HIS A 4 9.12 -8.46 -8.44
CA HIS A 4 9.09 -9.92 -8.46
C HIS A 4 7.65 -10.50 -8.52
N PRO A 5 7.32 -11.34 -9.51
CA PRO A 5 5.94 -11.80 -9.74
C PRO A 5 5.47 -12.89 -8.77
N ARG A 6 6.38 -13.70 -8.21
CA ARG A 6 6.04 -14.79 -7.26
C ARG A 6 5.61 -14.29 -5.87
N PRO A 7 6.33 -13.35 -5.22
CA PRO A 7 5.90 -12.75 -3.95
C PRO A 7 4.59 -11.96 -4.10
N ALA A 8 4.43 -11.24 -5.23
CA ALA A 8 3.21 -10.51 -5.54
C ALA A 8 2.00 -11.45 -5.65
N LEU A 9 2.15 -12.60 -6.32
CA LEU A 9 1.08 -13.60 -6.41
C LEU A 9 0.72 -14.25 -5.07
N ALA A 10 1.69 -14.44 -4.17
CA ALA A 10 1.41 -14.91 -2.81
C ALA A 10 0.58 -13.87 -2.03
N ALA A 11 0.97 -12.59 -2.09
CA ALA A 11 0.21 -11.50 -1.49
C ALA A 11 -1.21 -11.36 -2.09
N PHE A 12 -1.36 -11.53 -3.41
CA PHE A 12 -2.67 -11.52 -4.07
C PHE A 12 -3.50 -12.76 -3.73
N SER A 13 -2.89 -13.94 -3.57
CA SER A 13 -3.62 -15.13 -3.15
C SER A 13 -4.19 -14.97 -1.74
N LEU A 14 -3.46 -14.30 -0.84
CA LEU A 14 -3.92 -13.91 0.49
C LEU A 14 -5.10 -12.91 0.41
N ALA A 15 -4.98 -11.87 -0.42
CA ALA A 15 -6.04 -10.89 -0.63
C ALA A 15 -7.32 -11.50 -1.25
N LEU A 16 -7.19 -12.57 -2.06
CA LEU A 16 -8.31 -13.30 -2.64
C LEU A 16 -8.96 -14.29 -1.65
N HIS A 17 -8.31 -14.66 -0.53
CA HIS A 17 -8.96 -15.47 0.52
C HIS A 17 -10.03 -14.68 1.28
N HIS A 18 -9.90 -13.35 1.34
CA HIS A 18 -10.92 -12.43 1.88
C HIS A 18 -11.98 -12.04 0.82
N ARG A 19 -12.26 -12.89 -0.17
CA ARG A 19 -13.12 -12.60 -1.34
C ARG A 19 -14.57 -12.26 -1.00
N ASN A 20 -15.08 -12.77 0.12
CA ASN A 20 -16.51 -12.66 0.47
C ASN A 20 -16.85 -11.34 1.18
N SER A 21 -15.86 -10.65 1.77
CA SER A 21 -16.07 -9.38 2.50
C SER A 21 -16.01 -8.13 1.60
N VAL A 22 -15.63 -8.27 0.32
CA VAL A 22 -15.35 -7.12 -0.58
C VAL A 22 -16.14 -7.25 -1.92
N THR A 23 -17.17 -8.10 -1.95
CA THR A 23 -17.89 -8.48 -3.17
C THR A 23 -18.56 -7.26 -3.82
N GLY A 24 -18.21 -6.96 -5.08
CA GLY A 24 -18.79 -5.83 -5.84
C GLY A 24 -17.96 -4.54 -5.84
N LEU A 25 -16.88 -4.44 -5.06
CA LEU A 25 -16.02 -3.26 -5.03
C LEU A 25 -14.96 -3.28 -6.15
N LEU A 26 -14.63 -2.10 -6.67
CA LEU A 26 -13.64 -1.90 -7.75
C LEU A 26 -12.26 -2.47 -7.40
N ILE A 27 -11.90 -2.47 -6.11
CA ILE A 27 -10.64 -3.01 -5.62
C ILE A 27 -10.46 -4.50 -5.93
N GLN A 28 -11.56 -5.28 -5.98
CA GLN A 28 -11.45 -6.68 -6.39
C GLN A 28 -11.15 -6.84 -7.88
N ALA A 29 -11.59 -5.91 -8.72
CA ALA A 29 -11.22 -5.90 -10.12
C ALA A 29 -9.73 -5.57 -10.25
N THR A 30 -9.26 -4.52 -9.57
CA THR A 30 -7.84 -4.14 -9.53
C THR A 30 -6.92 -5.27 -9.08
N CYS A 31 -7.26 -6.00 -8.01
CA CYS A 31 -6.51 -7.17 -7.56
C CYS A 31 -6.48 -8.30 -8.60
N ARG A 32 -7.61 -8.59 -9.26
CA ARG A 32 -7.68 -9.62 -10.32
C ARG A 32 -6.87 -9.21 -11.55
N PHE A 33 -6.84 -7.93 -11.88
CA PHE A 33 -6.05 -7.38 -12.97
C PHE A 33 -4.54 -7.59 -12.73
N TYR A 34 -4.03 -7.17 -11.57
CA TYR A 34 -2.61 -7.37 -11.25
C TYR A 34 -2.24 -8.84 -11.09
N ALA A 35 -3.14 -9.67 -10.56
CA ALA A 35 -2.93 -11.12 -10.53
C ALA A 35 -2.80 -11.71 -11.94
N ALA A 36 -3.60 -11.26 -12.91
CA ALA A 36 -3.48 -11.69 -14.30
C ALA A 36 -2.11 -11.34 -14.90
N LEU A 37 -1.64 -10.10 -14.70
CA LEU A 37 -0.32 -9.67 -15.16
C LEU A 37 0.82 -10.46 -14.51
N CYS A 38 0.71 -10.78 -13.20
CA CYS A 38 1.71 -11.60 -12.53
C CYS A 38 1.71 -13.06 -13.04
N LEU A 39 0.53 -13.64 -13.30
CA LEU A 39 0.43 -14.99 -13.89
C LEU A 39 1.04 -15.02 -15.29
N LEU A 40 0.80 -14.00 -16.10
CA LEU A 40 1.39 -13.82 -17.42
C LEU A 40 2.92 -13.66 -17.32
N ALA A 41 3.42 -12.86 -16.37
CA ALA A 41 4.86 -12.72 -16.14
C ALA A 41 5.54 -14.05 -15.72
N ILE A 42 4.86 -14.92 -14.97
CA ILE A 42 5.40 -16.26 -14.63
C ILE A 42 5.40 -17.18 -15.87
N CYS A 43 4.45 -17.02 -16.79
CA CYS A 43 4.38 -17.83 -18.00
C CYS A 43 5.60 -17.66 -18.92
N ASP A 44 6.27 -16.49 -18.90
CA ASP A 44 7.46 -16.22 -19.71
C ASP A 44 8.65 -17.15 -19.40
N GLY A 45 8.71 -17.72 -18.20
CA GLY A 45 9.82 -18.59 -17.76
C GLY A 45 9.39 -20.01 -17.34
N ALA A 46 8.14 -20.41 -17.58
CA ALA A 46 7.59 -21.68 -17.10
C ALA A 46 7.66 -22.82 -18.14
N PRO A 47 7.86 -24.08 -17.71
CA PRO A 47 7.75 -25.26 -18.58
C PRO A 47 6.37 -25.37 -19.25
N THR A 48 6.31 -25.99 -20.43
CA THR A 48 5.13 -26.05 -21.32
C THR A 48 3.84 -26.50 -20.61
N THR A 49 3.91 -27.49 -19.72
CA THR A 49 2.76 -28.01 -18.95
C THR A 49 2.24 -27.00 -17.92
N GLN A 50 3.15 -26.33 -17.21
CA GLN A 50 2.79 -25.30 -16.23
C GLN A 50 2.26 -24.03 -16.92
N ARG A 51 2.80 -23.69 -18.09
CA ARG A 51 2.34 -22.56 -18.92
C ARG A 51 0.89 -22.71 -19.36
N GLN A 52 0.48 -23.91 -19.79
CA GLN A 52 -0.92 -24.18 -20.16
C GLN A 52 -1.89 -23.99 -18.99
N ALA A 53 -1.55 -24.51 -17.80
CA ALA A 53 -2.37 -24.35 -16.60
C ALA A 53 -2.50 -22.89 -16.16
N LEU A 54 -1.44 -22.09 -16.27
CA LEU A 54 -1.46 -20.67 -15.96
C LEU A 54 -2.29 -19.87 -16.99
N LEU A 55 -2.15 -20.15 -18.28
CA LEU A 55 -2.95 -19.53 -19.34
C LEU A 55 -4.45 -19.83 -19.23
N ALA A 56 -4.81 -21.01 -18.72
CA ALA A 56 -6.21 -21.34 -18.41
C ALA A 56 -6.78 -20.47 -17.28
N LYS A 57 -6.00 -20.24 -16.21
CA LYS A 57 -6.40 -19.33 -15.11
C LYS A 57 -6.53 -17.89 -15.61
N VAL A 58 -5.61 -17.41 -16.45
CA VAL A 58 -5.71 -16.07 -17.05
C VAL A 58 -6.94 -15.96 -17.96
N ALA A 59 -7.29 -17.01 -18.72
CA ALA A 59 -8.49 -17.00 -19.56
C ALA A 59 -9.78 -16.81 -18.75
N GLN A 60 -9.87 -17.41 -17.56
CA GLN A 60 -11.03 -17.22 -16.66
C GLN A 60 -11.13 -15.77 -16.17
N ILE A 61 -10.00 -15.15 -15.80
CA ILE A 61 -9.96 -13.76 -15.37
C ILE A 61 -10.36 -12.84 -16.53
N GLN A 62 -9.79 -13.07 -17.72
CA GLN A 62 -10.09 -12.31 -18.93
C GLN A 62 -11.56 -12.39 -19.34
N ALA A 63 -12.18 -13.58 -19.27
CA ALA A 63 -13.60 -13.74 -19.58
C ALA A 63 -14.49 -12.87 -18.67
N ARG A 64 -14.14 -12.78 -17.38
CA ARG A 64 -14.84 -11.92 -16.42
C ARG A 64 -14.68 -10.44 -16.78
N PHE A 65 -13.45 -10.00 -17.10
CA PHE A 65 -13.17 -8.62 -17.51
C PHE A 65 -13.89 -8.23 -18.80
N ARG A 66 -14.00 -9.14 -19.78
CA ARG A 66 -14.79 -8.92 -21.00
C ARG A 66 -16.26 -8.68 -20.69
N THR A 67 -16.86 -9.46 -19.79
CA THR A 67 -18.25 -9.25 -19.37
C THR A 67 -18.43 -7.89 -18.69
N TRP A 68 -17.52 -7.52 -17.79
CA TRP A 68 -17.57 -6.22 -17.11
C TRP A 68 -17.31 -5.05 -18.06
N SER A 69 -16.40 -5.19 -19.02
CA SER A 69 -16.13 -4.18 -20.03
C SER A 69 -17.35 -3.92 -20.93
N ARG A 70 -18.16 -4.93 -21.26
CA ARG A 70 -19.43 -4.73 -21.98
C ARG A 70 -20.47 -3.95 -21.16
N GLN A 71 -20.46 -4.12 -19.83
CA GLN A 71 -21.43 -3.49 -18.93
C GLN A 71 -20.99 -2.08 -18.48
N ALA A 72 -19.69 -1.86 -18.32
CA ALA A 72 -19.10 -0.59 -17.92
C ALA A 72 -17.74 -0.36 -18.60
N PRO A 73 -17.73 0.04 -19.89
CA PRO A 73 -16.51 0.22 -20.68
C PRO A 73 -15.51 1.19 -20.02
N ALA A 74 -16.01 2.32 -19.50
CA ALA A 74 -15.20 3.36 -18.86
C ALA A 74 -14.32 2.83 -17.71
N ASN A 75 -14.73 1.77 -17.02
CA ASN A 75 -14.03 1.25 -15.85
C ASN A 75 -13.12 0.05 -16.15
N PHE A 76 -13.45 -0.76 -17.16
CA PHE A 76 -12.83 -2.09 -17.35
C PHE A 76 -12.18 -2.30 -18.71
N GLU A 77 -12.44 -1.43 -19.68
CA GLU A 77 -11.89 -1.56 -21.04
C GLU A 77 -10.35 -1.45 -21.03
N LEU A 78 -9.81 -0.51 -20.24
CA LEU A 78 -8.37 -0.34 -20.04
C LEU A 78 -7.69 -1.63 -19.53
N TYR A 79 -8.23 -2.21 -18.46
CA TYR A 79 -7.70 -3.45 -17.87
C TYR A 79 -7.81 -4.64 -18.83
N THR A 80 -8.91 -4.72 -19.58
CA THR A 80 -9.14 -5.78 -20.56
C THR A 80 -8.11 -5.70 -21.69
N ALA A 81 -7.89 -4.51 -22.24
CA ALA A 81 -6.94 -4.29 -23.33
C ALA A 81 -5.51 -4.67 -22.94
N LEU A 82 -5.06 -4.32 -21.73
CA LEU A 82 -3.68 -4.63 -21.31
C LEU A 82 -3.49 -6.13 -20.97
N ILE A 83 -4.50 -6.80 -20.41
CA ILE A 83 -4.47 -8.26 -20.21
C ILE A 83 -4.43 -8.98 -21.57
N GLU A 84 -5.19 -8.49 -22.55
CA GLU A 84 -5.21 -9.01 -23.91
C GLU A 84 -3.87 -8.86 -24.61
N ALA A 85 -3.25 -7.69 -24.50
CA ALA A 85 -1.92 -7.43 -25.04
C ALA A 85 -0.86 -8.42 -24.53
N GLU A 86 -0.77 -8.59 -23.20
CA GLU A 86 0.19 -9.52 -22.59
C GLU A 86 -0.11 -10.99 -22.94
N ARG A 87 -1.38 -11.39 -23.01
CA ARG A 87 -1.73 -12.75 -23.42
C ARG A 87 -1.36 -12.99 -24.89
N SER A 88 -1.66 -12.06 -25.77
CA SER A 88 -1.31 -12.13 -27.20
C SER A 88 0.21 -12.19 -27.39
N ARG A 89 0.97 -11.41 -26.62
CA ARG A 89 2.44 -11.49 -26.57
C ARG A 89 2.93 -12.88 -26.21
N ILE A 90 2.39 -13.48 -25.14
CA ILE A 90 2.78 -14.83 -24.70
C ILE A 90 2.37 -15.89 -25.71
N LEU A 91 1.27 -15.71 -26.44
CA LEU A 91 0.88 -16.64 -27.50
C LEU A 91 1.68 -16.44 -28.81
N GLY A 92 2.54 -15.42 -28.88
CA GLY A 92 3.34 -15.11 -30.07
C GLY A 92 2.58 -14.34 -31.16
N HIS A 93 1.39 -13.81 -30.85
CA HIS A 93 0.60 -12.98 -31.77
C HIS A 93 1.03 -11.51 -31.64
N TRP A 94 2.18 -11.19 -32.22
CA TRP A 94 2.86 -9.90 -32.04
C TRP A 94 2.05 -8.69 -32.52
N ASP A 95 1.41 -8.79 -33.69
CA ASP A 95 0.64 -7.67 -34.27
C ASP A 95 -0.62 -7.37 -33.45
N ALA A 96 -1.30 -8.42 -32.96
CA ALA A 96 -2.43 -8.28 -32.06
C ALA A 96 -2.00 -7.66 -30.73
N ALA A 97 -0.87 -8.10 -30.17
CA ALA A 97 -0.32 -7.53 -28.95
C ALA A 97 0.01 -6.04 -29.10
N GLU A 98 0.64 -5.64 -30.21
CA GLU A 98 0.96 -4.24 -30.50
C GLU A 98 -0.29 -3.36 -30.59
N ALA A 99 -1.33 -3.84 -31.28
CA ALA A 99 -2.62 -3.14 -31.36
C ALA A 99 -3.26 -2.96 -29.97
N ASP A 100 -3.26 -4.02 -29.16
CA ASP A 100 -3.84 -4.01 -27.81
C ASP A 100 -3.04 -3.13 -26.84
N TYR A 101 -1.70 -3.09 -26.92
CA TYR A 101 -0.89 -2.16 -26.12
C TYR A 101 -1.18 -0.71 -26.49
N ASN A 102 -1.25 -0.39 -27.78
CA ASN A 102 -1.53 0.97 -28.24
C ASN A 102 -2.94 1.42 -27.79
N ARG A 103 -3.92 0.51 -27.84
CA ARG A 103 -5.26 0.74 -27.30
C ARG A 103 -5.22 1.00 -25.79
N ALA A 104 -4.51 0.17 -25.02
CA ALA A 104 -4.38 0.35 -23.57
C ALA A 104 -3.70 1.68 -23.20
N ILE A 105 -2.64 2.08 -23.91
CA ILE A 105 -1.94 3.36 -23.71
C ILE A 105 -2.88 4.54 -24.00
N ALA A 106 -3.63 4.49 -25.11
CA ALA A 106 -4.58 5.54 -25.46
C ALA A 106 -5.66 5.67 -24.39
N LEU A 107 -6.27 4.56 -23.97
CA LEU A 107 -7.27 4.54 -22.91
C LEU A 107 -6.73 5.08 -21.59
N ALA A 108 -5.54 4.61 -21.15
CA ALA A 108 -4.92 5.06 -19.91
C ALA A 108 -4.64 6.56 -19.91
N ARG A 109 -4.21 7.12 -21.05
CA ARG A 109 -3.95 8.55 -21.20
C ARG A 109 -5.25 9.37 -21.15
N THR A 110 -6.30 8.93 -21.85
CA THR A 110 -7.60 9.62 -21.85
C THR A 110 -8.29 9.58 -20.48
N GLN A 111 -8.11 8.50 -19.73
CA GLN A 111 -8.70 8.32 -18.40
C GLN A 111 -7.84 8.87 -17.26
N GLY A 112 -6.62 9.36 -17.54
CA GLY A 112 -5.69 9.84 -16.52
C GLY A 112 -5.12 8.76 -15.60
N HIS A 113 -5.11 7.49 -16.03
CA HIS A 113 -4.70 6.36 -15.19
C HIS A 113 -3.17 6.14 -15.21
N GLY A 114 -2.42 7.04 -14.55
CA GLY A 114 -0.95 7.05 -14.49
C GLY A 114 -0.25 5.70 -14.23
N PRO A 115 -0.65 4.90 -13.22
CA PRO A 115 -0.01 3.61 -12.93
C PRO A 115 -0.08 2.61 -14.09
N VAL A 116 -1.25 2.52 -14.75
CA VAL A 116 -1.48 1.58 -15.86
C VAL A 116 -0.84 2.10 -17.14
N LEU A 117 -0.79 3.42 -17.34
CA LEU A 117 -0.06 4.04 -18.43
C LEU A 117 1.44 3.69 -18.38
N ALA A 118 2.06 3.82 -17.21
CA ALA A 118 3.47 3.46 -17.01
C ALA A 118 3.72 1.95 -17.25
N LEU A 119 2.85 1.09 -16.70
CA LEU A 119 2.90 -0.35 -16.92
C LEU A 119 2.73 -0.74 -18.38
N ALA A 120 1.78 -0.13 -19.10
CA ALA A 120 1.53 -0.42 -20.51
C ALA A 120 2.76 -0.09 -21.37
N HIS A 121 3.44 1.03 -21.09
CA HIS A 121 4.70 1.38 -21.76
C HIS A 121 5.85 0.42 -21.41
N GLU A 122 6.01 0.02 -20.14
CA GLU A 122 7.05 -0.94 -19.72
C GLU A 122 6.84 -2.32 -20.36
N LEU A 123 5.60 -2.79 -20.40
CA LEU A 123 5.22 -4.08 -20.99
C LEU A 123 5.35 -4.08 -22.53
N ALA A 124 4.91 -3.01 -23.19
CA ALA A 124 5.14 -2.83 -24.63
C ALA A 124 6.64 -2.81 -24.97
N ALA A 125 7.46 -2.14 -24.15
CA ALA A 125 8.91 -2.15 -24.33
C ALA A 125 9.51 -3.56 -24.25
N ARG A 126 9.05 -4.39 -23.29
CA ARG A 126 9.47 -5.79 -23.21
C ARG A 126 9.08 -6.58 -24.46
N SER A 127 7.86 -6.41 -24.96
CA SER A 127 7.42 -7.03 -26.22
C SER A 127 8.32 -6.66 -27.40
N TYR A 128 8.62 -5.36 -27.58
CA TYR A 128 9.49 -4.90 -28.66
C TYR A 128 10.93 -5.42 -28.55
N ARG A 129 11.45 -5.61 -27.34
CA ARG A 129 12.78 -6.23 -27.14
C ARG A 129 12.79 -7.70 -27.55
N GLN A 130 11.74 -8.45 -27.24
CA GLN A 130 11.61 -9.86 -27.68
C GLN A 130 11.58 -9.97 -29.21
N GLN A 131 11.05 -8.96 -29.90
CA GLN A 131 11.02 -8.87 -31.36
C GLN A 131 12.29 -8.22 -31.96
N HIS A 132 13.33 -7.93 -31.17
CA HIS A 132 14.54 -7.20 -31.58
C HIS A 132 14.31 -5.79 -32.16
N ARG A 133 13.14 -5.17 -31.92
CA ARG A 133 12.81 -3.80 -32.36
C ARG A 133 13.32 -2.76 -31.35
N LEU A 134 14.65 -2.63 -31.25
CA LEU A 134 15.32 -1.88 -30.18
C LEU A 134 14.97 -0.38 -30.13
N GLN A 135 14.77 0.29 -31.27
CA GLN A 135 14.40 1.71 -31.28
C GLN A 135 13.02 1.96 -30.67
N ARG A 136 12.03 1.11 -31.00
CA ARG A 136 10.69 1.18 -30.42
C ARG A 136 10.68 0.84 -28.94
N ALA A 137 11.47 -0.16 -28.53
CA ALA A 137 11.67 -0.48 -27.12
C ALA A 137 12.26 0.70 -26.34
N ALA A 138 13.28 1.38 -26.87
CA ALA A 138 13.90 2.53 -26.24
C ALA A 138 12.92 3.71 -26.09
N ALA A 139 12.11 3.99 -27.12
CA ALA A 139 11.08 5.01 -27.04
C ALA A 139 10.02 4.68 -25.97
N ALA A 140 9.54 3.43 -25.92
CA ALA A 140 8.58 2.98 -24.92
C ALA A 140 9.15 3.03 -23.49
N LEU A 141 10.43 2.67 -23.27
CA LEU A 141 11.09 2.78 -21.96
C LEU A 141 11.19 4.22 -21.48
N LYS A 142 11.52 5.18 -22.37
CA LYS A 142 11.53 6.61 -22.01
C LYS A 142 10.17 7.11 -21.58
N GLN A 143 9.10 6.66 -22.26
CA GLN A 143 7.73 7.01 -21.88
C GLN A 143 7.29 6.34 -20.58
N ALA A 144 7.68 5.08 -20.33
CA ALA A 144 7.44 4.39 -19.07
C ALA A 144 8.12 5.11 -17.90
N HIS A 145 9.39 5.50 -18.07
CA HIS A 145 10.14 6.25 -17.06
C HIS A 145 9.45 7.57 -16.73
N ARG A 146 9.06 8.36 -17.75
CA ARG A 146 8.34 9.63 -17.52
C ARG A 146 7.02 9.40 -16.81
N ALA A 147 6.23 8.43 -17.26
CA ALA A 147 4.96 8.11 -16.63
C ALA A 147 5.11 7.63 -15.17
N TYR A 148 6.21 6.94 -14.81
CA TYR A 148 6.52 6.61 -13.42
C TYR A 148 6.95 7.84 -12.60
N GLN A 149 7.67 8.79 -13.19
CA GLN A 149 8.02 10.07 -12.54
C GLN A 149 6.79 10.95 -12.33
N ASP A 150 5.97 11.13 -13.37
CA ASP A 150 4.75 11.94 -13.32
C ASP A 150 3.73 11.37 -12.31
N TRP A 151 3.73 10.06 -12.10
CA TRP A 151 2.93 9.39 -11.06
C TRP A 151 3.57 9.48 -9.65
N GLY A 152 4.86 9.79 -9.52
CA GLY A 152 5.56 9.83 -8.22
C GLY A 152 6.15 8.50 -7.74
N ALA A 153 6.21 7.48 -8.61
CA ALA A 153 6.82 6.18 -8.28
C ALA A 153 8.34 6.19 -8.50
N GLU A 154 9.04 7.07 -7.76
CA GLU A 154 10.47 7.36 -7.94
C GLU A 154 11.34 6.11 -7.82
N ALA A 155 11.14 5.27 -6.80
CA ALA A 155 11.91 4.03 -6.62
C ALA A 155 11.80 3.07 -7.82
N LYS A 156 10.63 3.03 -8.48
CA LYS A 156 10.41 2.20 -9.67
C LYS A 156 11.01 2.85 -10.93
N ALA A 157 10.96 4.17 -11.03
CA ALA A 157 11.61 4.93 -12.10
C ALA A 157 13.14 4.79 -12.03
N GLU A 158 13.72 4.89 -10.83
CA GLU A 158 15.15 4.67 -10.58
C GLU A 158 15.58 3.23 -10.87
N ALA A 159 14.80 2.24 -10.43
CA ALA A 159 15.05 0.84 -10.76
C ALA A 159 15.04 0.62 -12.29
N LEU A 160 14.09 1.23 -13.00
CA LEU A 160 14.03 1.16 -14.47
C LEU A 160 15.25 1.87 -15.12
N ALA A 161 15.67 3.01 -14.58
CA ALA A 161 16.87 3.72 -15.04
C ALA A 161 18.17 2.95 -14.77
N ALA A 162 18.22 2.18 -13.68
CA ALA A 162 19.34 1.30 -13.34
C ALA A 162 19.39 0.06 -14.23
N ASP A 163 18.24 -0.51 -14.61
CA ASP A 163 18.15 -1.64 -15.53
C ASP A 163 18.52 -1.26 -16.98
N TYR A 164 18.34 0.02 -17.36
CA TYR A 164 18.56 0.52 -18.71
C TYR A 164 19.37 1.83 -18.76
N PRO A 165 20.61 1.84 -18.24
CA PRO A 165 21.40 3.06 -18.10
C PRO A 165 21.73 3.68 -19.47
N GLU A 166 21.97 2.86 -20.50
CA GLU A 166 22.31 3.36 -21.85
C GLU A 166 21.16 4.10 -22.55
N ILE A 167 19.91 3.81 -22.17
CA ILE A 167 18.72 4.37 -22.81
C ILE A 167 18.17 5.55 -21.99
N LEU A 168 18.27 5.46 -20.67
CA LEU A 168 17.63 6.37 -19.72
C LEU A 168 18.63 7.33 -19.03
N ARG A 169 19.95 7.09 -19.14
CA ARG A 169 21.01 7.98 -18.69
C ARG A 169 22.02 8.26 -19.82
N PRO A 170 21.69 9.10 -20.81
CA PRO A 170 22.68 9.53 -21.78
C PRO A 170 23.66 10.49 -21.09
N GLY A 171 24.87 10.03 -20.77
CA GLY A 171 25.98 10.92 -20.39
C GLY A 171 26.78 10.59 -19.11
N LEU A 172 27.04 9.32 -18.78
CA LEU A 172 28.04 8.97 -17.76
C LEU A 172 29.33 8.45 -18.40
N SER A 173 30.11 9.37 -18.95
CA SER A 173 31.55 9.24 -19.11
C SER A 173 32.16 10.52 -18.54
N GLY A 174 32.73 10.45 -17.35
CA GLY A 174 33.41 11.58 -16.73
C GLY A 174 33.23 11.62 -15.22
N VAL A 175 34.24 11.10 -14.53
CA VAL A 175 34.44 11.21 -13.08
C VAL A 175 34.28 12.65 -12.60
N ALA A 176 33.54 12.81 -11.50
CA ALA A 176 33.29 14.07 -10.83
C ALA A 176 34.57 14.86 -10.50
N ARG A 177 34.64 16.08 -11.03
CA ARG A 177 35.29 17.23 -10.39
C ARG A 177 34.22 18.32 -10.24
N PRO A 178 34.21 19.11 -9.16
CA PRO A 178 33.24 20.19 -9.00
C PRO A 178 33.58 21.28 -10.02
N GLN A 179 32.92 21.25 -11.18
CA GLN A 179 33.07 22.28 -12.19
C GLN A 179 32.03 23.38 -11.95
N ARG A 180 32.53 24.61 -11.88
CA ARG A 180 31.75 25.84 -12.02
C ARG A 180 31.00 25.78 -13.35
N GLU A 181 29.68 25.64 -13.32
CA GLU A 181 28.87 25.66 -14.53
C GLU A 181 28.65 27.11 -14.99
N ALA A 182 29.15 27.40 -16.20
CA ALA A 182 28.71 28.55 -16.98
C ALA A 182 27.39 28.17 -17.66
N ILE A 183 26.31 28.90 -17.40
CA ILE A 183 25.07 28.74 -18.16
C ILE A 183 25.23 29.57 -19.44
N ALA A 184 25.44 28.91 -20.58
CA ALA A 184 25.31 29.56 -21.88
C ALA A 184 23.81 29.83 -22.14
N LEU A 185 23.47 31.08 -22.46
CA LEU A 185 22.12 31.43 -22.92
C LEU A 185 21.78 30.60 -24.16
N VAL A 186 20.77 29.73 -24.07
CA VAL A 186 20.11 29.15 -25.24
C VAL A 186 19.00 30.11 -25.66
N PRO A 187 19.07 30.76 -26.83
CA PRO A 187 17.94 31.53 -27.36
C PRO A 187 16.78 30.59 -27.65
N SER A 188 15.57 30.98 -27.29
CA SER A 188 14.36 30.24 -27.61
C SER A 188 13.85 30.67 -28.99
N PRO A 189 13.27 29.80 -29.84
CA PRO A 189 13.00 30.14 -31.25
C PRO A 189 11.93 31.21 -31.50
N LEU A 190 11.36 31.82 -30.46
CA LEU A 190 10.31 32.85 -30.52
C LEU A 190 10.85 34.29 -30.36
N ASP A 191 12.16 34.49 -30.50
CA ASP A 191 12.91 35.63 -29.95
C ASP A 191 12.95 36.95 -30.78
N GLY A 192 12.18 37.07 -31.87
CA GLY A 192 12.35 38.19 -32.82
C GLY A 192 11.69 39.52 -32.48
N ASN A 193 10.52 39.55 -31.81
CA ASN A 193 9.64 40.73 -31.81
C ASN A 193 9.09 41.18 -30.43
N LEU A 194 9.47 40.53 -29.33
CA LEU A 194 8.95 40.86 -27.99
C LEU A 194 9.92 41.73 -27.20
N SER A 195 9.40 42.67 -26.41
CA SER A 195 10.21 43.46 -25.50
C SER A 195 10.87 42.54 -24.44
N PRO A 196 12.08 42.88 -23.96
CA PRO A 196 12.76 42.09 -22.91
C PRO A 196 11.90 41.85 -21.67
N LEU A 197 11.04 42.82 -21.31
CA LEU A 197 10.08 42.71 -20.21
C LEU A 197 9.04 41.61 -20.46
N LEU A 198 8.46 41.53 -21.67
CA LEU A 198 7.46 40.52 -22.01
C LEU A 198 8.05 39.11 -21.99
N ARG A 199 9.30 38.94 -22.45
CA ARG A 199 10.01 37.66 -22.36
C ARG A 199 10.28 37.26 -20.91
N ALA A 200 10.75 38.21 -20.09
CA ALA A 200 10.97 37.99 -18.67
C ALA A 200 9.68 37.56 -17.95
N CYS A 201 8.56 38.25 -18.20
CA CYS A 201 7.26 37.91 -17.61
C CYS A 201 6.75 36.53 -18.08
N GLN A 202 6.88 36.20 -19.38
CA GLN A 202 6.45 34.90 -19.92
C GLN A 202 7.21 33.72 -19.32
N ARG A 203 8.47 33.90 -18.91
CA ARG A 203 9.26 32.86 -18.22
C ARG A 203 8.79 32.59 -16.79
N LEU A 204 8.22 33.59 -16.11
CA LEU A 204 7.78 33.45 -14.72
C LEU A 204 6.46 32.71 -14.57
N ILE A 205 5.57 32.82 -15.57
CA ILE A 205 4.22 32.24 -15.54
C ILE A 205 4.22 30.69 -15.44
N PRO A 206 5.02 29.92 -16.20
CA PRO A 206 4.97 28.45 -16.15
C PRO A 206 5.76 27.82 -15.00
N LEU A 207 6.55 28.58 -14.24
CA LEU A 207 7.52 28.06 -13.27
C LEU A 207 6.99 28.09 -11.82
N THR A 208 5.68 28.03 -11.62
CA THR A 208 5.08 28.23 -10.28
C THR A 208 5.31 27.05 -9.33
N THR A 209 5.67 25.88 -9.84
CA THR A 209 5.87 24.66 -9.04
C THR A 209 7.33 24.40 -8.67
N ASP A 210 8.30 24.91 -9.43
CA ASP A 210 9.72 24.73 -9.14
C ASP A 210 10.33 26.05 -8.65
N ARG A 211 10.56 26.10 -7.34
CA ARG A 211 11.12 27.27 -6.68
C ARG A 211 12.52 27.60 -7.18
N GLU A 212 13.36 26.62 -7.52
CA GLU A 212 14.72 26.87 -8.00
C GLU A 212 14.70 27.43 -9.42
N ALA A 213 13.91 26.81 -10.30
CA ALA A 213 13.73 27.29 -11.67
C ALA A 213 13.14 28.70 -11.71
N LEU A 214 12.16 29.00 -10.83
CA LEU A 214 11.59 30.33 -10.68
C LEU A 214 12.65 31.35 -10.24
N THR A 215 13.50 30.98 -9.28
CA THR A 215 14.58 31.85 -8.79
C THR A 215 15.54 32.25 -9.91
N LEU A 216 15.90 31.29 -10.76
CA LEU A 216 16.76 31.51 -11.92
C LEU A 216 16.08 32.35 -12.99
N ALA A 217 14.80 32.10 -13.28
CA ALA A 217 14.03 32.85 -14.26
C ALA A 217 13.85 34.34 -13.87
N ILE A 218 13.62 34.63 -12.58
CA ILE A 218 13.58 36.01 -12.06
C ILE A 218 14.91 36.71 -12.35
N LEU A 219 16.03 36.07 -12.01
CA LEU A 219 17.35 36.68 -12.16
C LEU A 219 17.75 36.85 -13.63
N GLN A 220 17.42 35.89 -14.49
CA GLN A 220 17.63 36.00 -15.94
C GLN A 220 16.80 37.13 -16.55
N GLY A 221 15.53 37.24 -16.18
CA GLY A 221 14.66 38.31 -16.67
C GLY A 221 15.16 39.70 -16.29
N VAL A 222 15.73 39.84 -15.08
CA VAL A 222 16.32 41.10 -14.64
C VAL A 222 17.65 41.38 -15.35
N ALA A 223 18.48 40.36 -15.62
CA ALA A 223 19.74 40.52 -16.35
C ALA A 223 19.53 40.98 -17.81
N GLU A 224 18.38 40.69 -18.41
CA GLU A 224 18.00 41.21 -19.74
C GLU A 224 17.56 42.69 -19.73
N LEU A 225 17.05 43.17 -18.59
CA LEU A 225 16.55 44.55 -18.43
C LEU A 225 17.61 45.51 -17.90
N VAL A 226 18.54 45.01 -17.07
CA VAL A 226 19.53 45.80 -16.35
C VAL A 226 20.93 45.30 -16.65
N PRO A 227 21.86 46.17 -17.11
CA PRO A 227 23.27 45.82 -17.24
C PRO A 227 23.91 45.70 -15.85
N ALA A 228 23.70 44.56 -15.21
CA ALA A 228 24.16 44.28 -13.85
C ALA A 228 25.56 43.66 -13.84
N ASP A 229 26.44 44.20 -13.00
CA ASP A 229 27.75 43.60 -12.71
C ASP A 229 27.59 42.48 -11.66
N ARG A 230 26.63 42.64 -10.74
CA ARG A 230 26.29 41.66 -9.71
C ARG A 230 24.82 41.71 -9.33
N MET A 231 24.22 40.54 -9.11
CA MET A 231 22.83 40.41 -8.65
C MET A 231 22.73 39.41 -7.51
N LEU A 232 21.91 39.70 -6.51
CA LEU A 232 21.64 38.85 -5.36
C LEU A 232 20.13 38.77 -5.12
N LEU A 233 19.58 37.57 -5.02
CA LEU A 233 18.26 37.39 -4.45
C LEU A 233 18.38 36.98 -2.98
N LEU A 234 17.84 37.81 -2.10
CA LEU A 234 17.81 37.60 -0.66
C LEU A 234 16.41 37.16 -0.23
N THR A 235 16.30 36.15 0.61
CA THR A 235 15.01 35.76 1.22
C THR A 235 15.00 36.11 2.70
N PRO A 236 13.95 36.79 3.17
CA PRO A 236 13.79 37.07 4.58
C PRO A 236 13.41 35.81 5.35
N GLU A 237 14.07 35.61 6.49
CA GLU A 237 13.64 34.68 7.53
C GLU A 237 12.80 35.47 8.53
N LEU A 238 11.59 35.00 8.82
CA LEU A 238 10.63 35.66 9.69
C LEU A 238 10.69 35.00 11.08
N SER A 239 10.66 35.81 12.15
CA SER A 239 10.50 35.26 13.50
C SER A 239 9.13 34.57 13.64
N PRO A 240 9.07 33.33 14.16
CA PRO A 240 7.80 32.61 14.34
C PRO A 240 6.83 33.29 15.31
N GLU A 241 7.32 34.14 16.23
CA GLU A 241 6.50 34.77 17.27
C GLU A 241 6.03 36.19 16.94
N SER A 242 6.78 36.95 16.12
CA SER A 242 6.50 38.37 15.87
C SER A 242 6.21 38.71 14.40
N GLY A 243 6.43 37.78 13.47
CA GLY A 243 6.30 38.03 12.03
C GLY A 243 7.26 39.10 11.48
N GLN A 244 8.23 39.54 12.28
CA GLN A 244 9.26 40.49 11.84
C GLN A 244 10.43 39.75 11.18
N VAL A 245 11.01 40.35 10.14
CA VAL A 245 12.17 39.78 9.44
C VAL A 245 13.39 39.83 10.36
N THR A 246 13.88 38.66 10.76
CA THR A 246 15.02 38.50 11.66
C THR A 246 16.34 38.44 10.90
N THR A 247 16.38 37.78 9.75
CA THR A 247 17.59 37.65 8.93
C THR A 247 17.32 37.72 7.43
N LEU A 248 18.31 38.12 6.63
CA LEU A 248 18.30 37.95 5.17
C LEU A 248 19.33 36.91 4.77
N GLN A 249 18.89 35.82 4.13
CA GLN A 249 19.77 34.81 3.56
C GLN A 249 19.87 35.03 2.04
N TRP A 250 21.09 35.07 1.49
CA TRP A 250 21.27 35.16 0.05
C TRP A 250 21.16 33.77 -0.57
N ARG A 251 20.31 33.60 -1.59
CA ARG A 251 20.07 32.30 -2.22
C ARG A 251 20.91 32.08 -3.47
N VAL A 252 20.94 33.08 -4.33
CA VAL A 252 21.59 32.99 -5.63
C VAL A 252 22.31 34.30 -5.93
N GLN A 253 23.56 34.18 -6.36
CA GLN A 253 24.37 35.29 -6.83
C GLN A 253 24.69 35.14 -8.32
N ILE A 254 24.50 36.20 -9.10
CA ILE A 254 24.99 36.27 -10.48
C ILE A 254 26.11 37.31 -10.56
N LYS A 255 27.22 37.00 -11.25
CA LYS A 255 28.25 37.97 -11.64
C LYS A 255 28.43 37.98 -13.15
N GLY A 256 28.40 39.15 -13.77
CA GLY A 256 28.74 39.33 -15.20
C GLY A 256 30.19 39.79 -15.36
N GLN A 257 30.92 39.26 -16.34
CA GLN A 257 32.22 39.83 -16.78
C GLN A 257 32.07 40.57 -18.11
N ARG A 258 32.72 41.74 -18.20
CA ARG A 258 32.66 42.67 -19.33
C ARG A 258 33.70 42.36 -20.43
N GLN A 259 33.81 41.12 -20.88
CA GLN A 259 34.60 40.79 -22.09
C GLN A 259 33.86 39.77 -22.96
N SER A 260 33.36 40.25 -24.11
CA SER A 260 33.00 39.50 -25.31
C SER A 260 32.35 38.12 -25.10
N GLN A 261 31.02 38.05 -25.28
CA GLN A 261 30.08 36.95 -24.97
C GLN A 261 29.59 36.96 -23.51
N GLN A 262 28.33 37.35 -23.32
CA GLN A 262 27.60 37.34 -22.05
C GLN A 262 27.55 35.91 -21.46
N SER A 263 28.50 35.58 -20.60
CA SER A 263 28.44 34.39 -19.75
C SER A 263 27.98 34.81 -18.36
N LEU A 264 26.75 34.42 -17.99
CA LEU A 264 26.17 34.64 -16.66
C LEU A 264 26.65 33.53 -15.73
N TRP A 265 27.43 33.88 -14.70
CA TRP A 265 27.90 32.91 -13.71
C TRP A 265 26.99 32.92 -12.50
N VAL A 266 26.28 31.81 -12.28
CA VAL A 266 25.41 31.62 -11.12
C VAL A 266 26.22 30.94 -10.00
N LYS A 267 26.46 31.66 -8.91
CA LYS A 267 27.04 31.12 -7.69
C LYS A 267 25.93 30.86 -6.67
N ARG A 268 25.74 29.60 -6.31
CA ARG A 268 24.82 29.18 -5.23
C ARG A 268 25.49 29.39 -3.86
N SER A 269 24.71 29.71 -2.84
CA SER A 269 25.20 29.62 -1.46
C SER A 269 25.41 28.15 -1.10
N PRO A 270 26.53 27.77 -0.47
CA PRO A 270 26.59 26.53 0.30
C PRO A 270 25.47 26.56 1.34
N GLN A 271 24.80 25.44 1.58
CA GLN A 271 23.83 25.28 2.69
C GLN A 271 24.45 25.51 4.09
N ASN A 272 25.77 25.74 4.18
CA ASN A 272 26.56 25.96 5.41
C ASN A 272 27.68 27.02 5.21
N ASP A 273 27.41 28.20 4.64
CA ASP A 273 28.39 29.31 4.65
C ASP A 273 28.21 30.15 5.94
N PRO A 274 29.18 30.19 6.88
CA PRO A 274 29.05 30.82 8.20
C PRO A 274 29.19 32.35 8.14
N ARG A 275 28.72 32.98 7.06
CA ARG A 275 28.64 34.44 7.00
C ARG A 275 27.41 34.86 7.81
N PRO A 276 27.53 35.80 8.75
CA PRO A 276 26.45 36.08 9.68
C PRO A 276 25.21 36.52 8.90
N ALA A 277 24.10 35.85 9.18
CA ALA A 277 22.77 36.28 8.83
C ALA A 277 22.57 37.66 9.49
N LYS A 278 22.87 38.73 8.76
CA LYS A 278 22.86 40.09 9.31
C LYS A 278 21.42 40.46 9.67
N THR A 279 21.19 40.80 10.94
CA THR A 279 19.92 41.36 11.42
C THR A 279 19.59 42.63 10.64
N LEU A 280 18.31 42.96 10.45
CA LEU A 280 17.89 44.10 9.61
C LEU A 280 18.61 45.43 9.95
N ALA A 281 19.01 45.61 11.21
CA ALA A 281 19.77 46.76 11.73
C ALA A 281 21.23 46.85 11.22
N GLN A 282 21.80 45.75 10.69
CA GLN A 282 23.18 45.67 10.19
C GLN A 282 23.26 45.69 8.65
N LEU A 283 22.12 45.80 7.98
CA LEU A 283 22.06 45.92 6.52
C LEU A 283 22.26 47.37 6.08
N PRO A 284 22.95 47.62 4.96
CA PRO A 284 23.05 48.95 4.38
C PRO A 284 21.67 49.64 4.27
N PRO A 285 21.55 50.94 4.62
CA PRO A 285 20.29 51.71 4.63
C PRO A 285 19.39 51.50 3.41
N ILE A 286 19.98 51.26 2.24
CA ILE A 286 19.27 50.98 0.98
C ILE A 286 18.31 49.77 1.10
N PHE A 287 18.64 48.73 1.87
CA PHE A 287 17.77 47.57 2.07
C PHE A 287 16.56 47.93 2.93
N ALA A 288 16.76 48.68 4.02
CA ALA A 288 15.67 49.13 4.87
C ALA A 288 14.72 50.11 4.14
N THR A 289 15.27 50.94 3.24
CA THR A 289 14.48 51.83 2.38
C THR A 289 13.70 51.03 1.35
N ALA A 290 14.31 50.08 0.65
CA ALA A 290 13.61 49.23 -0.32
C ALA A 290 12.50 48.39 0.34
N PHE A 291 12.74 47.93 1.56
CA PHE A 291 11.75 47.16 2.32
C PHE A 291 10.51 47.99 2.69
N ARG A 292 10.69 49.27 3.04
CA ARG A 292 9.60 50.20 3.39
C ARG A 292 8.89 50.77 2.16
N GLN A 293 9.67 51.22 1.17
CA GLN A 293 9.17 51.98 0.01
C GLN A 293 8.95 51.13 -1.25
N GLY A 294 9.30 49.84 -1.22
CA GLY A 294 9.15 48.91 -2.36
C GLY A 294 10.38 48.86 -3.26
N MET A 295 10.97 50.01 -3.58
CA MET A 295 12.20 50.13 -4.38
C MET A 295 13.13 51.17 -3.77
N ALA A 296 14.44 50.91 -3.81
CA ALA A 296 15.45 51.90 -3.47
C ALA A 296 16.55 51.93 -4.54
N VAL A 297 16.92 53.15 -4.92
CA VAL A 297 18.00 53.43 -5.87
C VAL A 297 19.04 54.27 -5.15
N SER A 298 20.32 53.90 -5.31
CA SER A 298 21.43 54.68 -4.78
C SER A 298 22.39 55.06 -5.90
N GLY A 299 22.62 56.36 -6.07
CA GLY A 299 23.60 56.91 -7.00
C GLY A 299 25.00 57.06 -6.37
N PRO A 300 26.02 57.48 -7.14
CA PRO A 300 27.44 57.43 -6.74
C PRO A 300 27.77 58.15 -5.44
N ARG A 301 27.06 59.26 -5.16
CA ARG A 301 27.24 60.05 -3.93
C ARG A 301 26.62 59.39 -2.70
N GLN A 302 25.47 58.72 -2.87
CA GLN A 302 24.78 58.01 -1.80
C GLN A 302 25.44 56.65 -1.53
N THR A 303 25.97 56.00 -2.57
CA THR A 303 26.78 54.77 -2.44
C THR A 303 28.12 55.03 -1.78
N ALA A 304 28.75 56.18 -2.04
CA ALA A 304 29.94 56.63 -1.31
C ALA A 304 29.69 56.88 0.19
N GLN A 305 28.51 57.37 0.58
CA GLN A 305 28.11 57.56 1.98
C GLN A 305 27.79 56.23 2.70
N LEU A 306 27.62 55.13 1.96
CA LEU A 306 27.39 53.78 2.48
C LEU A 306 28.71 53.01 2.74
N HIS A 307 29.89 53.62 2.49
CA HIS A 307 31.22 53.03 2.73
C HIS A 307 31.74 53.32 4.15
N PRO A 308 32.36 52.33 4.84
CA PRO A 308 33.48 51.56 4.33
C PRO A 308 33.16 50.05 4.22
N ASN A 309 32.65 49.59 3.08
CA ASN A 309 32.38 48.16 2.87
C ASN A 309 33.19 47.63 1.67
N PRO A 310 34.29 46.87 1.89
CA PRO A 310 35.24 46.45 0.84
C PRO A 310 34.67 45.47 -0.21
N TYR A 311 33.36 45.20 -0.18
CA TYR A 311 32.68 44.24 -1.04
C TYR A 311 31.78 44.89 -2.11
N LEU A 312 31.65 46.23 -2.14
CA LEU A 312 30.91 46.97 -3.15
C LEU A 312 31.78 47.19 -4.39
N SER A 313 31.32 46.73 -5.56
CA SER A 313 32.12 46.78 -6.79
C SER A 313 31.67 47.88 -7.76
N SER A 314 30.47 48.43 -7.59
CA SER A 314 29.83 49.31 -8.59
C SER A 314 29.21 50.60 -7.99
N PRO A 315 29.19 51.72 -8.73
CA PRO A 315 28.74 53.03 -8.26
C PRO A 315 27.22 53.18 -8.10
N HIS A 316 26.41 52.36 -8.79
CA HIS A 316 24.95 52.40 -8.69
C HIS A 316 24.39 51.10 -8.09
N LEU A 317 23.48 51.24 -7.12
CA LEU A 317 22.81 50.12 -6.45
C LEU A 317 21.30 50.21 -6.62
N PHE A 318 20.67 49.08 -6.91
CA PHE A 318 19.22 48.94 -7.03
C PHE A 318 18.76 47.83 -6.09
N CYS A 319 17.68 48.09 -5.36
CA CYS A 319 17.09 47.13 -4.44
C CYS A 319 15.57 47.14 -4.58
N LEU A 320 14.96 45.98 -4.77
CA LEU A 320 13.54 45.83 -5.04
C LEU A 320 12.93 44.74 -4.14
N ARG A 321 11.89 45.10 -3.40
CA ARG A 321 11.15 44.15 -2.56
C ARG A 321 10.18 43.35 -3.43
N LEU A 322 10.27 42.03 -3.36
CA LEU A 322 9.32 41.11 -3.98
C LEU A 322 8.29 40.71 -2.92
N GLY A 323 7.08 41.28 -3.01
CA GLY A 323 5.96 41.01 -2.10
C GLY A 323 5.43 42.24 -1.38
N LEU A 324 4.45 42.00 -0.50
CA LEU A 324 3.81 43.05 0.29
C LEU A 324 4.68 43.46 1.48
N PRO A 325 4.50 44.67 2.04
CA PRO A 325 5.27 45.12 3.20
C PRO A 325 5.06 44.23 4.43
N SER A 326 3.84 43.69 4.59
CA SER A 326 3.45 42.81 5.69
C SER A 326 3.94 41.36 5.53
N ASN A 327 4.28 40.94 4.30
CA ASN A 327 4.79 39.59 4.01
C ASN A 327 5.76 39.65 2.82
N PRO A 328 7.00 40.11 3.06
CA PRO A 328 8.01 40.19 2.02
C PRO A 328 8.51 38.78 1.71
N MET A 329 8.47 38.39 0.44
CA MET A 329 8.87 37.04 0.02
C MET A 329 10.35 36.97 -0.35
N ALA A 330 10.88 38.04 -0.94
CA ALA A 330 12.28 38.17 -1.27
C ALA A 330 12.66 39.64 -1.48
N LEU A 331 13.96 39.90 -1.57
CA LEU A 331 14.56 41.20 -1.85
C LEU A 331 15.63 41.00 -2.92
N LEU A 332 15.46 41.68 -4.04
CA LEU A 332 16.37 41.62 -5.17
C LEU A 332 17.33 42.79 -5.11
N TYR A 333 18.63 42.50 -5.12
CA TYR A 333 19.71 43.47 -5.06
C TYR A 333 20.56 43.39 -6.32
N VAL A 334 20.85 44.55 -6.92
CA VAL A 334 21.59 44.66 -8.17
C VAL A 334 22.65 45.76 -8.05
N GLU A 335 23.89 45.41 -8.36
CA GLU A 335 25.01 46.34 -8.54
C GLU A 335 25.22 46.57 -10.05
N SER A 336 25.34 47.82 -10.46
CA SER A 336 25.53 48.20 -11.86
C SER A 336 26.49 49.38 -12.00
N ALA A 337 27.33 49.32 -13.03
CA ALA A 337 28.16 50.44 -13.47
C ALA A 337 27.37 51.60 -14.08
N VAL A 338 26.13 51.36 -14.52
CA VAL A 338 25.29 52.34 -15.24
C VAL A 338 24.01 52.64 -14.47
N ALA A 339 23.63 53.92 -14.41
CA ALA A 339 22.34 54.35 -13.87
C ALA A 339 21.19 53.86 -14.76
N LEU A 340 20.13 53.30 -14.17
CA LEU A 340 18.90 53.01 -14.90
C LEU A 340 18.17 54.31 -15.25
N ALA A 341 17.78 54.45 -16.52
CA ALA A 341 16.87 55.49 -16.95
C ALA A 341 15.46 55.28 -16.36
N PRO A 342 14.64 56.34 -16.17
CA PRO A 342 13.28 56.24 -15.65
C PRO A 342 12.39 55.14 -16.29
N PRO A 343 12.37 54.94 -17.63
CA PRO A 343 11.58 53.85 -18.23
C PRO A 343 12.08 52.45 -17.85
N GLN A 344 13.39 52.28 -17.66
CA GLN A 344 13.96 51.00 -17.22
C GLN A 344 13.63 50.71 -15.75
N GLN A 345 13.55 51.76 -14.91
CA GLN A 345 13.13 51.62 -13.51
C GLN A 345 11.68 51.12 -13.41
N GLN A 346 10.77 51.64 -14.23
CA GLN A 346 9.38 51.18 -14.30
C GLN A 346 9.28 49.72 -14.78
N GLN A 347 10.07 49.31 -15.78
CA GLN A 347 10.11 47.92 -16.26
C GLN A 347 10.66 46.97 -15.20
N PHE A 348 11.69 47.40 -14.46
CA PHE A 348 12.28 46.63 -13.37
C PHE A 348 11.30 46.43 -12.21
N GLU A 349 10.56 47.48 -11.83
CA GLU A 349 9.52 47.42 -10.80
C GLU A 349 8.38 46.47 -11.20
N LEU A 350 7.90 46.55 -12.45
CA LEU A 350 6.85 45.67 -12.96
C LEU A 350 7.28 44.20 -12.99
N LEU A 351 8.53 43.91 -13.38
CA LEU A 351 9.06 42.55 -13.31
C LEU A 351 9.13 42.05 -11.85
N GLY A 352 9.47 42.91 -10.90
CA GLY A 352 9.44 42.56 -9.48
C GLY A 352 8.06 42.24 -8.95
N GLN A 353 7.03 42.96 -9.40
CA GLN A 353 5.63 42.64 -9.05
C GLN A 353 5.21 41.26 -9.59
N GLN A 354 5.58 40.95 -10.84
CA GLN A 354 5.31 39.63 -11.44
C GLN A 354 6.07 38.50 -10.74
N ALA A 355 7.34 38.74 -10.41
CA ALA A 355 8.16 37.80 -9.64
C ALA A 355 7.57 37.55 -8.23
N ALA A 356 7.01 38.58 -7.59
CA ALA A 356 6.33 38.44 -6.32
C ALA A 356 5.10 37.53 -6.43
N ILE A 357 4.23 37.75 -7.43
CA ILE A 357 3.05 36.91 -7.66
C ILE A 357 3.46 35.44 -7.85
N ALA A 358 4.47 35.18 -8.68
CA ALA A 358 4.95 33.82 -8.93
C ALA A 358 5.52 33.15 -7.67
N LEU A 359 6.32 33.88 -6.87
CA LEU A 359 6.86 33.37 -5.60
C LEU A 359 5.76 33.09 -4.56
N SER A 360 4.69 33.90 -4.55
CA SER A 360 3.54 33.71 -3.67
C SER A 360 2.79 32.44 -4.05
N HIS A 361 2.58 32.21 -5.34
CA HIS A 361 1.88 31.04 -5.83
C HIS A 361 2.65 29.76 -5.50
N ALA A 362 3.96 29.75 -5.74
CA ALA A 362 4.84 28.63 -5.40
C ALA A 362 4.76 28.26 -3.91
N ARG A 363 4.85 29.27 -3.02
CA ARG A 363 4.75 29.06 -1.57
C ARG A 363 3.41 28.45 -1.16
N THR A 364 2.30 28.90 -1.75
CA THR A 364 0.98 28.33 -1.45
C THR A 364 0.86 26.89 -1.93
N GLN A 365 1.40 26.58 -3.11
CA GLN A 365 1.44 25.21 -3.64
C GLN A 365 2.25 24.27 -2.74
N ASP A 366 3.41 24.70 -2.23
CA ASP A 366 4.21 23.93 -1.27
C ASP A 366 3.40 23.56 -0.01
N VAL A 367 2.72 24.56 0.59
CA VAL A 367 1.92 24.36 1.81
C VAL A 367 0.75 23.42 1.57
N LEU A 368 0.05 23.57 0.43
CA LEU A 368 -1.06 22.69 0.07
C LEU A 368 -0.59 21.25 -0.16
N THR A 369 0.55 21.07 -0.83
CA THR A 369 1.12 19.73 -1.09
C THR A 369 1.51 19.06 0.22
N GLN A 370 2.20 19.79 1.11
CA GLN A 370 2.57 19.27 2.42
C GLN A 370 1.35 18.90 3.28
N ALA A 371 0.30 19.72 3.27
CA ALA A 371 -0.94 19.43 3.98
C ALA A 371 -1.67 18.20 3.39
N LEU A 372 -1.65 18.04 2.06
CA LEU A 372 -2.22 16.88 1.38
C LEU A 372 -1.45 15.61 1.77
N ASP A 373 -0.12 15.64 1.73
CA ASP A 373 0.73 14.51 2.11
C ASP A 373 0.45 14.08 3.56
N GLN A 374 0.43 15.04 4.50
CA GLN A 374 0.09 14.77 5.91
C GLN A 374 -1.29 14.14 6.07
N HIS A 375 -2.29 14.66 5.35
CA HIS A 375 -3.65 14.13 5.43
C HIS A 375 -3.76 12.73 4.81
N THR A 376 -3.09 12.47 3.69
CA THR A 376 -3.08 11.14 3.07
C THR A 376 -2.46 10.10 3.98
N GLU A 377 -1.34 10.41 4.64
CA GLU A 377 -0.69 9.51 5.59
C GLU A 377 -1.60 9.22 6.79
N ALA A 378 -2.24 10.25 7.36
CA ALA A 378 -3.20 10.07 8.46
C ALA A 378 -4.38 9.17 8.05
N MET A 379 -4.92 9.37 6.84
CA MET A 379 -6.01 8.55 6.30
C MET A 379 -5.56 7.08 6.10
N TYR A 380 -4.34 6.83 5.62
CA TYR A 380 -3.81 5.47 5.48
C TYR A 380 -3.68 4.76 6.83
N GLN A 381 -3.24 5.47 7.87
CA GLN A 381 -3.15 4.93 9.22
C GLN A 381 -4.54 4.58 9.77
N GLU A 382 -5.51 5.49 9.65
CA GLU A 382 -6.90 5.25 10.09
C GLU A 382 -7.52 4.04 9.36
N VAL A 383 -7.32 3.92 8.05
CA VAL A 383 -7.82 2.78 7.26
C VAL A 383 -7.16 1.47 7.69
N ALA A 384 -5.86 1.48 7.99
CA ALA A 384 -5.14 0.29 8.46
C ALA A 384 -5.65 -0.19 9.84
N GLU A 385 -5.83 0.74 10.79
CA GLU A 385 -6.39 0.46 12.11
C GLU A 385 -7.83 -0.07 12.04
N ARG A 386 -8.65 0.55 11.19
CA ARG A 386 -10.02 0.09 10.95
C ARG A 386 -10.06 -1.31 10.36
N HIS A 387 -9.20 -1.62 9.39
CA HIS A 387 -9.13 -2.95 8.81
C HIS A 387 -8.74 -4.02 9.83
N LEU A 388 -7.83 -3.72 10.75
CA LEU A 388 -7.48 -4.65 11.83
C LEU A 388 -8.66 -4.90 12.76
N THR A 389 -9.36 -3.84 13.16
CA THR A 389 -10.55 -3.94 14.01
C THR A 389 -11.69 -4.71 13.34
N GLU A 390 -11.94 -4.49 12.06
CA GLU A 390 -12.95 -5.22 11.28
C GLU A 390 -12.62 -6.71 11.18
N GLN A 391 -11.35 -7.09 11.03
CA GLN A 391 -10.93 -8.49 11.05
C GLN A 391 -11.15 -9.16 12.40
N GLN A 392 -10.80 -8.47 13.50
CA GLN A 392 -11.04 -8.98 14.85
C GLN A 392 -12.53 -9.17 15.13
N LEU A 393 -13.37 -8.20 14.73
CA LEU A 393 -14.82 -8.28 14.88
C LEU A 393 -15.40 -9.43 14.04
N ALA A 394 -14.94 -9.61 12.80
CA ALA A 394 -15.38 -10.70 11.94
C ALA A 394 -15.07 -12.08 12.55
N GLN A 395 -13.88 -12.25 13.12
CA GLN A 395 -13.50 -13.48 13.83
C GLN A 395 -14.38 -13.73 15.07
N GLN A 396 -14.66 -12.68 15.86
CA GLN A 396 -15.56 -12.81 17.02
C GLN A 396 -16.99 -13.18 16.61
N LEU A 397 -17.50 -12.59 15.53
CA LEU A 397 -18.82 -12.90 14.98
C LEU A 397 -18.91 -14.36 14.53
N GLU A 398 -17.91 -14.85 13.80
CA GLU A 398 -17.84 -16.25 13.34
C GLU A 398 -17.87 -17.23 14.51
N ARG A 399 -17.07 -16.97 15.56
CA ARG A 399 -17.05 -17.78 16.79
C ARG A 399 -18.42 -17.81 17.46
N ALA A 400 -19.05 -16.64 17.63
CA ALA A 400 -20.38 -16.54 18.24
C ALA A 400 -21.45 -17.26 17.41
N GLN A 401 -21.37 -17.19 16.07
CA GLN A 401 -22.29 -17.88 15.17
C GLN A 401 -22.16 -19.40 15.26
N ILE A 402 -20.94 -19.94 15.33
CA ILE A 402 -20.72 -21.39 15.48
C ILE A 402 -21.33 -21.87 16.80
N ILE A 403 -21.04 -21.19 17.91
CA ILE A 403 -21.59 -21.53 19.24
C ILE A 403 -23.12 -21.46 19.24
N ALA A 404 -23.68 -20.39 18.68
CA ALA A 404 -25.13 -20.21 18.58
C ALA A 404 -25.79 -21.30 17.72
N THR A 405 -25.18 -21.65 16.58
CA THR A 405 -25.69 -22.70 15.67
C THR A 405 -25.70 -24.06 16.34
N VAL A 406 -24.61 -24.42 17.04
CA VAL A 406 -24.52 -25.68 17.78
C VAL A 406 -25.56 -25.70 18.90
N THR A 407 -25.67 -24.61 19.67
CA THR A 407 -26.67 -24.48 20.75
C THR A 407 -28.10 -24.62 20.22
N GLN A 408 -28.42 -23.99 19.08
CA GLN A 408 -29.73 -24.08 18.47
C GLN A 408 -30.04 -25.51 18.00
N LYS A 409 -29.09 -26.17 17.33
CA LYS A 409 -29.25 -27.57 16.88
C LYS A 409 -29.47 -28.52 18.06
N ILE A 410 -28.80 -28.28 19.18
CA ILE A 410 -28.99 -29.07 20.41
C ILE A 410 -30.37 -28.82 21.03
N ARG A 411 -30.95 -27.62 20.89
CA ARG A 411 -32.29 -27.32 21.42
C ARG A 411 -33.44 -27.74 20.49
N ALA A 412 -33.20 -27.86 19.18
CA ALA A 412 -34.26 -27.96 18.17
C ALA A 412 -34.83 -29.36 17.94
N SER A 413 -34.09 -30.42 18.26
CA SER A 413 -34.58 -31.81 18.13
C SER A 413 -34.87 -32.41 19.51
N LEU A 414 -35.81 -33.34 19.57
CA LEU A 414 -36.09 -34.15 20.76
C LEU A 414 -35.65 -35.60 20.54
N ASP A 415 -35.01 -35.89 19.41
CA ASP A 415 -34.49 -37.21 19.10
C ASP A 415 -33.02 -37.34 19.55
N PRO A 416 -32.71 -38.26 20.47
CA PRO A 416 -31.38 -38.43 21.04
C PRO A 416 -30.25 -38.60 20.03
N GLY A 417 -30.51 -39.32 18.93
CA GLY A 417 -29.50 -39.61 17.91
C GLY A 417 -29.18 -38.41 17.03
N THR A 418 -30.20 -37.65 16.61
CA THR A 418 -30.02 -36.53 15.67
C THR A 418 -29.42 -35.28 16.32
N LEU A 419 -29.67 -35.05 17.61
CA LEU A 419 -29.19 -33.89 18.34
C LEU A 419 -27.66 -33.77 18.34
N LEU A 420 -26.99 -34.77 18.92
CA LEU A 420 -25.54 -34.77 19.06
C LEU A 420 -24.86 -35.02 17.72
N GLN A 421 -25.50 -35.74 16.80
CA GLN A 421 -25.01 -35.94 15.44
C GLN A 421 -24.94 -34.62 14.65
N ALA A 422 -25.98 -33.78 14.74
CA ALA A 422 -25.99 -32.47 14.10
C ALA A 422 -24.96 -31.51 14.71
N ALA A 423 -24.73 -31.59 16.02
CA ALA A 423 -23.68 -30.86 16.71
C ALA A 423 -22.28 -31.32 16.23
N ALA A 424 -22.00 -32.62 16.26
CA ALA A 424 -20.74 -33.20 15.79
C ALA A 424 -20.43 -32.80 14.33
N ALA A 425 -21.44 -32.84 13.45
CA ALA A 425 -21.29 -32.41 12.06
C ALA A 425 -20.92 -30.92 11.92
N THR A 426 -21.56 -30.07 12.72
CA THR A 426 -21.30 -28.61 12.70
C THR A 426 -19.92 -28.30 13.24
N ILE A 427 -19.54 -28.90 14.37
CA ILE A 427 -18.23 -28.71 15.00
C ILE A 427 -17.14 -29.27 14.07
N GLY A 428 -17.29 -30.49 13.57
CA GLY A 428 -16.29 -31.12 12.71
C GLY A 428 -16.04 -30.36 11.41
N SER A 429 -17.11 -29.81 10.81
CA SER A 429 -17.01 -28.93 9.63
C SER A 429 -16.39 -27.57 9.96
N ALA A 430 -16.77 -26.94 11.07
CA ALA A 430 -16.25 -25.64 11.48
C ALA A 430 -14.74 -25.68 11.73
N PHE A 431 -14.26 -26.75 12.37
CA PHE A 431 -12.83 -26.96 12.64
C PHE A 431 -12.06 -27.56 11.46
N GLN A 432 -12.73 -27.91 10.36
CA GLN A 432 -12.14 -28.63 9.21
C GLN A 432 -11.30 -29.86 9.66
N SER A 433 -11.79 -30.54 10.68
CA SER A 433 -11.13 -31.71 11.27
C SER A 433 -11.39 -32.97 10.43
N SER A 434 -10.54 -33.99 10.57
CA SER A 434 -10.79 -35.28 9.91
C SER A 434 -11.96 -36.02 10.55
N ARG A 435 -12.08 -35.93 11.88
CA ARG A 435 -13.19 -36.50 12.64
C ARG A 435 -13.55 -35.61 13.84
N CYS A 436 -14.83 -35.44 14.10
CA CYS A 436 -15.33 -34.98 15.40
C CYS A 436 -16.12 -36.11 16.04
N VAL A 437 -15.88 -36.42 17.30
CA VAL A 437 -16.50 -37.54 18.01
C VAL A 437 -17.06 -37.07 19.34
N ILE A 438 -18.21 -37.59 19.69
CA ILE A 438 -18.88 -37.34 20.96
C ILE A 438 -19.12 -38.68 21.63
N HIS A 439 -18.50 -38.89 22.78
CA HIS A 439 -18.61 -40.09 23.59
C HIS A 439 -19.46 -39.82 24.83
N ARG A 440 -20.34 -40.75 25.20
CA ARG A 440 -21.09 -40.67 26.46
C ARG A 440 -20.28 -41.25 27.59
N HIS A 441 -20.34 -40.60 28.75
CA HIS A 441 -19.83 -41.12 30.01
C HIS A 441 -20.96 -41.18 31.05
N ARG A 442 -21.18 -42.36 31.66
CA ARG A 442 -22.03 -42.51 32.86
C ARG A 442 -21.18 -42.83 34.08
N ALA A 443 -21.59 -42.33 35.24
CA ALA A 443 -20.92 -42.60 36.50
C ALA A 443 -20.79 -44.13 36.73
N GLY A 444 -19.55 -44.58 36.96
CA GLY A 444 -19.21 -46.01 37.15
C GLY A 444 -18.75 -46.75 35.88
N GLU A 445 -18.87 -46.16 34.68
CA GLU A 445 -18.31 -46.74 33.45
C GLU A 445 -16.78 -46.61 33.46
N THR A 446 -16.05 -47.72 33.67
CA THR A 446 -14.58 -47.75 33.73
C THR A 446 -13.91 -48.53 32.61
N GLY A 447 -14.67 -49.07 31.66
CA GLY A 447 -14.16 -49.89 30.55
C GLY A 447 -13.90 -49.07 29.29
N THR A 448 -14.97 -48.83 28.54
CA THR A 448 -14.95 -48.13 27.26
C THR A 448 -16.10 -47.13 27.18
N LEU A 449 -15.88 -45.98 26.54
CA LEU A 449 -16.93 -44.99 26.30
C LEU A 449 -17.59 -45.23 24.93
N PRO A 450 -18.91 -45.48 24.88
CA PRO A 450 -19.61 -45.63 23.61
C PRO A 450 -19.64 -44.31 22.83
N LEU A 451 -19.53 -44.43 21.51
CA LEU A 451 -19.72 -43.30 20.59
C LEU A 451 -21.22 -42.99 20.47
N VAL A 452 -21.58 -41.72 20.59
CA VAL A 452 -22.95 -41.24 20.40
C VAL A 452 -23.14 -40.53 19.07
N ALA A 453 -22.13 -39.76 18.66
CA ALA A 453 -22.18 -39.00 17.43
C ALA A 453 -20.78 -38.86 16.82
N GLU A 454 -20.73 -38.82 15.49
CA GLU A 454 -19.49 -38.59 14.75
C GLU A 454 -19.69 -37.74 13.50
N TYR A 455 -18.71 -36.89 13.22
CA TYR A 455 -18.50 -36.29 11.92
C TYR A 455 -17.32 -36.97 11.25
N LEU A 456 -17.46 -37.31 9.98
CA LEU A 456 -16.42 -37.95 9.18
C LEU A 456 -16.12 -37.11 7.95
N ALA A 457 -14.86 -36.66 7.82
CA ALA A 457 -14.37 -36.16 6.55
C ALA A 457 -14.24 -37.30 5.52
N PRO A 458 -14.29 -37.02 4.21
CA PRO A 458 -14.09 -38.02 3.18
C PRO A 458 -12.81 -38.85 3.40
N GLY A 459 -12.93 -40.18 3.37
CA GLY A 459 -11.81 -41.11 3.55
C GLY A 459 -11.50 -41.52 5.00
N CYS A 460 -12.25 -41.01 5.99
CA CYS A 460 -12.09 -41.42 7.39
C CYS A 460 -12.94 -42.65 7.73
N VAL A 461 -12.38 -43.57 8.52
CA VAL A 461 -13.11 -44.75 9.03
C VAL A 461 -14.06 -44.35 10.16
N SER A 462 -15.27 -44.91 10.17
CA SER A 462 -16.26 -44.72 11.26
C SER A 462 -15.79 -45.38 12.56
N LEU A 463 -16.16 -44.77 13.70
CA LEU A 463 -15.86 -45.26 15.04
C LEU A 463 -17.02 -45.98 15.72
N GLN A 464 -18.15 -46.15 15.05
CA GLN A 464 -19.39 -46.65 15.68
C GLN A 464 -19.24 -48.02 16.35
N ASN A 465 -18.36 -48.88 15.81
CA ASN A 465 -18.07 -50.22 16.35
C ASN A 465 -16.77 -50.30 17.17
N TYR A 466 -16.14 -49.16 17.45
CA TYR A 466 -14.86 -49.07 18.15
C TYR A 466 -15.00 -48.10 19.33
N PRO A 467 -15.50 -48.56 20.48
CA PRO A 467 -15.68 -47.70 21.64
C PRO A 467 -14.33 -47.26 22.21
N LEU A 468 -14.26 -46.05 22.76
CA LEU A 468 -13.02 -45.45 23.23
C LEU A 468 -12.56 -46.13 24.53
N PRO A 469 -11.41 -46.82 24.57
CA PRO A 469 -10.94 -47.41 25.82
C PRO A 469 -10.51 -46.34 26.82
N ILE A 470 -10.93 -46.50 28.08
CA ILE A 470 -10.51 -45.63 29.19
C ILE A 470 -9.25 -46.19 29.86
N LYS A 471 -9.26 -47.49 30.19
CA LYS A 471 -8.12 -48.16 30.83
C LYS A 471 -6.91 -48.16 29.91
N ARG A 472 -5.75 -47.78 30.46
CA ARG A 472 -4.46 -47.65 29.74
C ARG A 472 -4.56 -46.72 28.52
N ASN A 473 -5.43 -45.70 28.61
CA ASN A 473 -5.50 -44.60 27.67
C ASN A 473 -5.20 -43.30 28.40
N PRO A 474 -3.92 -42.85 28.40
CA PRO A 474 -3.52 -41.66 29.16
C PRO A 474 -4.28 -40.41 28.72
N TYR A 475 -4.67 -40.34 27.44
CA TYR A 475 -5.38 -39.18 26.90
C TYR A 475 -6.85 -39.16 27.31
N ALA A 476 -7.54 -40.31 27.31
CA ALA A 476 -8.91 -40.40 27.79
C ALA A 476 -8.99 -40.17 29.31
N GLN A 477 -8.04 -40.72 30.08
CA GLN A 477 -7.95 -40.49 31.52
C GLN A 477 -7.65 -39.02 31.83
N ALA A 478 -6.63 -38.44 31.18
CA ALA A 478 -6.32 -37.02 31.35
C ALA A 478 -7.52 -36.12 31.00
N THR A 479 -8.26 -36.44 29.93
CA THR A 479 -9.44 -35.66 29.54
C THR A 479 -10.54 -35.68 30.60
N LEU A 480 -10.77 -36.84 31.27
CA LEU A 480 -11.79 -36.96 32.31
C LEU A 480 -11.33 -36.36 33.66
N GLU A 481 -10.05 -36.51 34.00
CA GLU A 481 -9.49 -36.15 35.30
C GLU A 481 -9.05 -34.68 35.38
N GLN A 482 -8.45 -34.13 34.33
CA GLN A 482 -7.91 -32.77 34.34
C GLN A 482 -9.01 -31.71 34.15
N GLU A 483 -8.74 -30.50 34.60
CA GLU A 483 -9.48 -29.31 34.18
C GLU A 483 -8.77 -28.69 32.97
N GLY A 484 -9.52 -28.52 31.88
CA GLY A 484 -9.01 -27.95 30.63
C GLY A 484 -8.99 -28.94 29.46
N VAL A 485 -8.46 -28.47 28.33
CA VAL A 485 -8.39 -29.24 27.08
C VAL A 485 -7.11 -30.07 27.03
N VAL A 486 -7.21 -31.30 26.52
CA VAL A 486 -6.06 -32.10 26.12
C VAL A 486 -5.78 -31.81 24.65
N ALA A 487 -4.75 -30.98 24.39
CA ALA A 487 -4.32 -30.60 23.05
C ALA A 487 -2.98 -31.27 22.69
N LEU A 488 -3.00 -32.20 21.73
CA LEU A 488 -1.84 -32.93 21.27
C LEU A 488 -1.63 -32.71 19.78
N ASN A 489 -0.53 -32.03 19.45
CA ASN A 489 -0.14 -31.80 18.06
C ASN A 489 0.40 -33.08 17.40
N ASN A 490 0.94 -34.01 18.18
CA ASN A 490 1.39 -35.32 17.74
C ASN A 490 1.12 -36.36 18.83
N ILE A 491 0.19 -37.28 18.59
CA ILE A 491 -0.17 -38.31 19.57
C ILE A 491 0.93 -39.38 19.78
N TYR A 492 1.91 -39.45 18.87
CA TYR A 492 3.01 -40.41 18.91
C TYR A 492 4.24 -39.87 19.67
N SER A 493 4.16 -38.65 20.23
CA SER A 493 5.26 -38.08 21.02
C SER A 493 5.48 -38.81 22.35
N HIS A 494 4.45 -39.49 22.86
CA HIS A 494 4.51 -40.26 24.10
C HIS A 494 4.27 -41.74 23.85
N ALA A 495 4.92 -42.60 24.64
CA ALA A 495 4.71 -44.03 24.57
C ALA A 495 3.26 -44.37 24.95
N MET A 496 2.54 -45.03 24.04
CA MET A 496 1.17 -45.51 24.27
C MET A 496 1.14 -47.03 24.43
N GLU A 497 0.40 -47.49 25.44
CA GLU A 497 0.15 -48.91 25.67
C GLU A 497 -1.16 -49.38 25.00
N ASN A 498 -1.32 -50.70 24.90
CA ASN A 498 -2.59 -51.30 24.50
C ASN A 498 -3.61 -51.20 25.66
N PRO A 499 -4.88 -50.88 25.37
CA PRO A 499 -5.54 -50.85 24.05
C PRO A 499 -5.52 -49.48 23.33
N ALA A 500 -5.09 -48.40 23.97
CA ALA A 500 -5.13 -47.05 23.38
C ALA A 500 -4.31 -46.93 22.10
N ARG A 501 -3.11 -47.53 22.07
CA ARG A 501 -2.25 -47.55 20.89
C ARG A 501 -2.96 -48.16 19.67
N VAL A 502 -3.64 -49.30 19.84
CA VAL A 502 -4.38 -49.97 18.75
C VAL A 502 -5.53 -49.09 18.26
N PHE A 503 -6.26 -48.47 19.18
CA PHE A 503 -7.36 -47.56 18.84
C PHE A 503 -6.88 -46.40 17.97
N PHE A 504 -5.81 -45.71 18.38
CA PHE A 504 -5.30 -44.54 17.64
C PHE A 504 -4.62 -44.91 16.31
N LEU A 505 -3.98 -46.08 16.22
CA LEU A 505 -3.45 -46.60 14.95
C LEU A 505 -4.57 -46.94 13.97
N HIS A 506 -5.61 -47.66 14.43
CA HIS A 506 -6.75 -48.03 13.59
C HIS A 506 -7.52 -46.80 13.09
N THR A 507 -7.67 -45.79 13.94
CA THR A 507 -8.34 -44.53 13.59
C THR A 507 -7.47 -43.57 12.79
N GLN A 508 -6.19 -43.91 12.59
CA GLN A 508 -5.16 -43.10 11.94
C GLN A 508 -5.02 -41.70 12.55
N THR A 509 -5.34 -41.52 13.83
CA THR A 509 -5.24 -40.21 14.48
C THR A 509 -3.76 -39.81 14.59
N LYS A 510 -3.44 -38.58 14.20
CA LYS A 510 -2.10 -37.98 14.29
C LYS A 510 -2.06 -36.86 15.32
N SER A 511 -3.13 -36.07 15.38
CA SER A 511 -3.30 -34.98 16.36
C SER A 511 -4.68 -35.10 17.01
N LEU A 512 -4.76 -34.72 18.28
CA LEU A 512 -5.94 -34.87 19.11
C LEU A 512 -6.23 -33.56 19.83
N LEU A 513 -7.49 -33.14 19.85
CA LEU A 513 -8.01 -32.14 20.76
C LEU A 513 -9.18 -32.77 21.49
N ALA A 514 -9.15 -32.87 22.82
CA ALA A 514 -10.19 -33.55 23.59
C ALA A 514 -10.54 -32.77 24.86
N ILE A 515 -11.83 -32.71 25.17
CA ILE A 515 -12.36 -32.04 26.37
C ILE A 515 -13.51 -32.85 26.97
N LYS A 516 -13.59 -32.89 28.30
CA LYS A 516 -14.77 -33.44 28.98
C LYS A 516 -15.96 -32.50 28.81
N THR A 517 -17.14 -33.07 28.68
CA THR A 517 -18.40 -32.32 28.68
C THR A 517 -19.07 -32.47 30.03
N CYS A 518 -19.65 -31.38 30.53
CA CYS A 518 -20.25 -31.33 31.86
C CYS A 518 -21.65 -30.74 31.81
N HIS A 519 -22.51 -31.16 32.73
CA HIS A 519 -23.80 -30.52 33.00
C HIS A 519 -24.00 -30.43 34.51
N GLN A 520 -24.26 -29.22 35.03
CA GLN A 520 -24.40 -28.94 36.48
C GLN A 520 -23.21 -29.48 37.31
N GLY A 521 -21.99 -29.36 36.79
CA GLY A 521 -20.76 -29.83 37.47
C GLY A 521 -20.45 -31.33 37.32
N ASN A 522 -21.37 -32.12 36.75
CA ASN A 522 -21.15 -33.56 36.54
C ASN A 522 -20.64 -33.84 35.13
N THR A 523 -19.55 -34.60 35.01
CA THR A 523 -19.02 -35.05 33.71
C THR A 523 -19.96 -36.09 33.10
N ASN A 524 -20.38 -35.85 31.86
CA ASN A 524 -21.36 -36.69 31.15
C ASN A 524 -20.87 -37.20 29.78
N GLY A 525 -19.68 -36.79 29.33
CA GLY A 525 -19.13 -37.22 28.06
C GLY A 525 -17.74 -36.67 27.77
N ILE A 526 -17.25 -37.02 26.58
CA ILE A 526 -16.02 -36.49 25.98
C ILE A 526 -16.35 -36.02 24.57
N LEU A 527 -15.97 -34.78 24.27
CA LEU A 527 -15.93 -34.22 22.92
C LEU A 527 -14.48 -34.27 22.44
N ALA A 528 -14.22 -34.81 21.25
CA ALA A 528 -12.88 -34.85 20.68
C ALA A 528 -12.83 -34.59 19.16
N LEU A 529 -11.76 -33.93 18.72
CA LEU A 529 -11.38 -33.75 17.33
C LEU A 529 -10.14 -34.56 17.01
N HIS A 530 -10.21 -35.37 15.96
CA HIS A 530 -9.07 -36.12 15.44
C HIS A 530 -8.64 -35.51 14.11
N GLN A 531 -7.34 -35.27 13.96
CA GLN A 531 -6.71 -35.03 12.66
C GLN A 531 -6.01 -36.31 12.22
N CYS A 532 -6.40 -36.86 11.07
CA CYS A 532 -5.92 -38.17 10.60
C CYS A 532 -4.97 -38.05 9.39
N ASP A 533 -5.22 -37.09 8.50
CA ASP A 533 -4.44 -36.87 7.27
C ASP A 533 -3.06 -36.25 7.56
N ARG A 534 -2.97 -35.31 8.51
CA ARG A 534 -1.75 -34.56 8.83
C ARG A 534 -1.57 -34.32 10.34
N PHE A 535 -0.37 -33.96 10.75
CA PHE A 535 -0.15 -33.36 12.07
C PHE A 535 -0.64 -31.91 12.05
N ARG A 536 -1.40 -31.51 13.07
CA ARG A 536 -1.97 -30.17 13.23
C ARG A 536 -1.42 -29.54 14.50
N GLN A 537 -1.04 -28.27 14.41
CA GLN A 537 -0.82 -27.44 15.58
C GLN A 537 -2.14 -26.72 15.90
N TRP A 538 -2.69 -26.98 17.07
CA TRP A 538 -3.92 -26.33 17.54
C TRP A 538 -3.61 -24.91 17.99
N SER A 539 -4.32 -23.92 17.44
CA SER A 539 -4.15 -22.53 17.87
C SER A 539 -4.87 -22.26 19.19
N ALA A 540 -4.47 -21.19 19.90
CA ALA A 540 -5.17 -20.76 21.11
C ALA A 540 -6.65 -20.45 20.83
N ASP A 541 -6.95 -19.83 19.68
CA ASP A 541 -8.33 -19.53 19.30
C ASP A 541 -9.19 -20.77 19.05
N GLU A 542 -8.59 -21.80 18.43
CA GLU A 542 -9.26 -23.09 18.23
C GLU A 542 -9.55 -23.78 19.56
N ILE A 543 -8.58 -23.76 20.48
CA ILE A 543 -8.73 -24.30 21.83
C ILE A 543 -9.87 -23.60 22.57
N ASP A 544 -9.88 -22.27 22.58
CA ASP A 544 -10.89 -21.47 23.28
C ASP A 544 -12.30 -21.67 22.69
N LEU A 545 -12.42 -21.72 21.36
CA LEU A 545 -13.69 -22.02 20.70
C LEU A 545 -14.17 -23.43 21.04
N PHE A 546 -13.25 -24.40 21.07
CA PHE A 546 -13.56 -25.79 21.39
C PHE A 546 -14.01 -25.95 22.85
N CYS A 547 -13.36 -25.25 23.78
CA CYS A 547 -13.78 -25.14 25.17
C CYS A 547 -15.20 -24.58 25.29
N ALA A 548 -15.51 -23.48 24.60
CA ALA A 548 -16.84 -22.87 24.62
C ALA A 548 -17.94 -23.78 24.02
N LEU A 549 -17.58 -24.71 23.13
CA LEU A 549 -18.50 -25.67 22.53
C LEU A 549 -18.78 -26.89 23.43
N ALA A 550 -17.93 -27.16 24.43
CA ALA A 550 -18.13 -28.27 25.36
C ALA A 550 -19.40 -28.09 26.21
N ASP A 551 -19.73 -26.86 26.58
CA ASP A 551 -20.89 -26.52 27.42
C ASP A 551 -22.23 -26.86 26.73
N PRO A 552 -22.51 -26.36 25.50
CA PRO A 552 -23.70 -26.78 24.75
C PRO A 552 -23.78 -28.30 24.57
N VAL A 553 -22.67 -28.96 24.26
CA VAL A 553 -22.64 -30.43 24.09
C VAL A 553 -22.93 -31.16 25.40
N GLY A 554 -22.42 -30.65 26.53
CA GLY A 554 -22.74 -31.15 27.87
C GLY A 554 -24.23 -31.05 28.19
N VAL A 555 -24.88 -29.93 27.85
CA VAL A 555 -26.35 -29.80 27.95
C VAL A 555 -27.06 -30.83 27.07
N GLY A 556 -26.60 -30.99 25.83
CA GLY A 556 -27.14 -32.00 24.91
C GLY A 556 -27.06 -33.43 25.45
N HIS A 557 -25.94 -33.80 26.06
CA HIS A 557 -25.79 -35.10 26.72
C HIS A 557 -26.80 -35.31 27.85
N ALA A 558 -27.01 -34.31 28.71
CA ALA A 558 -27.95 -34.39 29.81
C ALA A 558 -29.40 -34.53 29.30
N GLN A 559 -29.77 -33.77 28.27
CA GLN A 559 -31.09 -33.85 27.65
C GLN A 559 -31.37 -35.24 27.06
N VAL A 560 -30.38 -35.81 26.35
CA VAL A 560 -30.47 -37.18 25.82
C VAL A 560 -30.71 -38.20 26.94
N GLN A 561 -29.93 -38.13 28.02
CA GLN A 561 -30.07 -39.05 29.15
C GLN A 561 -31.44 -38.96 29.81
N GLN A 562 -31.99 -37.76 29.96
CA GLN A 562 -33.31 -37.58 30.55
C GLN A 562 -34.43 -38.17 29.67
N LEU A 563 -34.38 -37.93 28.36
CA LEU A 563 -35.34 -38.51 27.40
C LEU A 563 -35.28 -40.05 27.39
N GLU A 564 -34.08 -40.64 27.43
CA GLU A 564 -33.92 -42.10 27.53
C GLU A 564 -34.52 -42.66 28.82
N ALA A 565 -34.30 -41.98 29.96
CA ALA A 565 -34.83 -42.41 31.25
C ALA A 565 -36.38 -42.38 31.29
N GLU A 566 -36.99 -41.32 30.76
CA GLU A 566 -38.45 -41.21 30.64
C GLU A 566 -39.04 -42.31 29.75
N GLN A 567 -38.40 -42.60 28.60
CA GLN A 567 -38.82 -43.68 27.70
C GLN A 567 -38.74 -45.05 28.38
N GLN A 568 -37.66 -45.35 29.09
CA GLN A 568 -37.49 -46.61 29.81
C GLN A 568 -38.53 -46.77 30.92
N GLN A 569 -38.80 -45.70 31.68
CA GLN A 569 -39.81 -45.73 32.73
C GLN A 569 -41.22 -45.97 32.16
N ARG A 570 -41.55 -45.33 31.03
CA ARG A 570 -42.82 -45.54 30.35
C ARG A 570 -42.99 -46.98 29.86
N GLN A 571 -41.95 -47.55 29.24
CA GLN A 571 -41.96 -48.95 28.80
C GLN A 571 -42.08 -49.93 29.97
N ALA A 572 -41.39 -49.68 31.08
CA ALA A 572 -41.49 -50.51 32.27
C ALA A 572 -42.91 -50.48 32.87
N LEU A 573 -43.54 -49.30 32.90
CA LEU A 573 -44.92 -49.15 33.36
C LEU A 573 -45.92 -49.86 32.43
N GLU A 574 -45.76 -49.76 31.12
CA GLU A 574 -46.58 -50.47 30.14
C GLU A 574 -46.41 -51.98 30.25
N ALA A 575 -45.17 -52.48 30.40
CA ALA A 575 -44.89 -53.90 30.62
C ALA A 575 -45.48 -54.41 31.93
N ALA A 576 -45.43 -53.61 33.01
CA ALA A 576 -46.04 -53.94 34.30
C ALA A 576 -47.57 -54.01 34.20
N LYS A 577 -48.20 -53.02 33.55
CA LYS A 577 -49.66 -53.02 33.28
C LYS A 577 -50.09 -54.24 32.47
N ALA A 578 -49.40 -54.54 31.38
CA ALA A 578 -49.70 -55.71 30.54
C ALA A 578 -49.51 -57.06 31.27
N LYS A 579 -48.69 -57.09 32.33
CA LYS A 579 -48.50 -58.27 33.18
C LYS A 579 -49.61 -58.42 34.22
N ILE A 580 -50.17 -57.31 34.70
CA ILE A 580 -51.34 -57.30 35.60
C ILE A 580 -52.61 -57.67 34.84
N GLU A 581 -52.79 -57.23 33.59
CA GLU A 581 -53.96 -57.59 32.76
C GLU A 581 -53.98 -59.06 32.30
N LYS A 582 -52.88 -59.79 32.45
CA LYS A 582 -52.76 -61.23 32.14
C LYS A 582 -52.96 -62.15 33.35
N LEU A 583 -53.07 -61.58 34.55
CA LEU A 583 -53.40 -62.29 35.80
C LEU A 583 -54.89 -62.12 36.09
#